data_AF-A0A8H5FKQ8-F1
#
_entry.id   AF-A0A8H5FKQ8-F1
#
_cell.length_a   1.000
_cell.length_b   1.000
_cell.length_c   1.000
_cell.angle_alpha   90.00
_cell.angle_beta   90.00
_cell.angle_gamma   90.00
#
_symmetry.space_group_name_H-M   'P 1'
#
loop_
_entity.id
_entity.type
_entity.pdbx_description
1 polymer ?
#
loop_
_entity_poly.entity_id
_entity_poly.type
_entity_poly.pdbx_seq_one_letter_code
_entity_poly.pdbx_strand_id
1 'polypeptide(L)'
;MVCSDAKYCVVGYCFGGPHALGFANSDEFVAAAFAHPAFLNEDHFRTIKKTDHTFPLESRRRAEDILVEVKAKYYVQVFSGVKHGFAVRGDPEVGDERWAKEESARGILVWFNRFTEEAAKAKGAFN
;
A
#
# COMPACT_ATOMS: atom_id res chain seq x y z
N MET A 1 10.81 -28.80 9.44
CA MET A 1 10.78 -28.50 7.99
C MET A 1 10.31 -27.05 7.85
N VAL A 2 11.25 -26.11 7.84
CA VAL A 2 10.94 -24.72 7.48
C VAL A 2 11.02 -24.70 5.96
N CYS A 3 9.91 -24.43 5.26
CA CYS A 3 9.94 -24.29 3.81
C CYS A 3 10.82 -23.08 3.46
N SER A 4 12.05 -23.33 3.04
CA SER A 4 13.05 -22.31 2.64
C SER A 4 12.67 -21.52 1.37
N ASP A 5 11.49 -21.78 0.80
CA ASP A 5 10.99 -21.19 -0.45
C ASP A 5 9.69 -20.40 -0.29
N ALA A 6 9.19 -20.24 0.93
CA ALA A 6 8.04 -19.40 1.16
C ALA A 6 8.36 -17.93 0.83
N LYS A 7 7.46 -17.27 0.09
CA LYS A 7 7.55 -15.84 -0.22
C LYS A 7 6.48 -15.13 0.57
N TYR A 8 6.87 -14.14 1.35
CA TYR A 8 5.97 -13.40 2.22
C TYR A 8 5.66 -12.04 1.61
N CYS A 9 4.39 -11.69 1.55
CA CYS A 9 3.91 -10.35 1.23
C CYS A 9 3.13 -9.82 2.44
N VAL A 10 3.10 -8.50 2.60
CA VAL A 10 2.41 -7.85 3.73
C VAL A 10 1.48 -6.76 3.23
N VAL A 11 0.27 -6.72 3.76
CA VAL A 11 -0.72 -5.67 3.48
C VAL A 11 -1.22 -5.05 4.78
N GLY A 12 -1.21 -3.72 4.86
CA GLY A 12 -1.72 -2.96 5.99
C GLY A 12 -2.94 -2.11 5.62
N TYR A 13 -4.01 -2.18 6.42
CA TYR A 13 -5.20 -1.34 6.24
C TYR A 13 -5.34 -0.38 7.42
N CYS A 14 -5.62 0.90 7.15
CA CYS A 14 -5.84 1.89 8.21
C CYS A 14 -4.66 1.92 9.20
N PHE A 15 -4.86 1.55 10.46
CA PHE A 15 -3.82 1.45 11.48
C PHE A 15 -2.67 0.51 11.09
N GLY A 16 -2.95 -0.54 10.29
CA GLY A 16 -1.92 -1.47 9.84
C GLY A 16 -0.97 -0.91 8.78
N GLY A 17 -1.29 0.22 8.15
CA GLY A 17 -0.50 0.81 7.07
C GLY A 17 0.95 1.11 7.45
N PRO A 18 1.21 1.87 8.54
CA PRO A 18 2.57 2.13 9.03
C PRO A 18 3.36 0.85 9.35
N HIS A 19 2.71 -0.18 9.88
CA HIS A 19 3.37 -1.45 10.18
C HIS A 19 3.79 -2.19 8.91
N ALA A 20 2.92 -2.25 7.89
CA ALA A 20 3.25 -2.84 6.60
C ALA A 20 4.41 -2.10 5.91
N LEU A 21 4.49 -0.77 6.05
CA LEU A 21 5.62 0.01 5.57
C LEU A 21 6.92 -0.31 6.33
N GLY A 22 6.84 -0.55 7.64
CA GLY A 22 8.00 -0.98 8.43
C GLY A 22 8.62 -2.28 7.92
N PHE A 23 7.79 -3.23 7.48
CA PHE A 23 8.24 -4.49 6.87
C PHE A 23 8.80 -4.32 5.46
N ALA A 24 8.50 -3.22 4.75
CA ALA A 24 9.10 -2.94 3.44
C ALA A 24 10.62 -2.68 3.51
N ASN A 25 11.15 -2.41 4.71
CA ASN A 25 12.59 -2.26 4.96
C ASN A 25 13.29 -3.58 5.32
N SER A 26 12.58 -4.71 5.26
CA SER A 26 13.12 -6.04 5.54
C SER A 26 13.23 -6.86 4.25
N ASP A 27 14.31 -7.62 4.10
CA ASP A 27 14.50 -8.57 3.00
C ASP A 27 13.64 -9.84 3.15
N GLU A 28 12.95 -10.02 4.28
CA GLU A 28 12.05 -11.15 4.53
C GLU A 28 10.75 -11.09 3.70
N PHE A 29 10.35 -9.90 3.26
CA PHE A 29 9.11 -9.68 2.50
C PHE A 29 9.43 -9.26 1.06
N VAL A 30 8.81 -9.94 0.09
CA VAL A 30 9.04 -9.65 -1.34
C VAL A 30 8.25 -8.44 -1.84
N ALA A 31 7.17 -8.08 -1.13
CA ALA A 31 6.36 -6.90 -1.41
C ALA A 31 5.56 -6.48 -0.18
N ALA A 32 5.41 -5.16 -0.02
CA ALA A 32 4.50 -4.55 0.93
C ALA A 32 3.46 -3.72 0.17
N ALA A 33 2.24 -3.64 0.73
CA ALA A 33 1.19 -2.75 0.27
C ALA A 33 0.44 -2.17 1.46
N PHE A 34 -0.22 -1.03 1.29
CA PHE A 34 -1.16 -0.53 2.28
C PHE A 34 -2.30 0.24 1.62
N ALA A 35 -3.44 0.28 2.28
CA ALA A 35 -4.61 1.03 1.85
C ALA A 35 -5.11 1.96 2.95
N HIS A 36 -5.40 3.21 2.57
CA HIS A 36 -5.97 4.27 3.41
C HIS A 36 -5.33 4.36 4.83
N PRO A 37 -4.00 4.52 4.94
CA PRO A 37 -3.30 4.45 6.22
C PRO A 37 -3.84 5.50 7.19
N ALA A 38 -4.02 5.11 8.46
CA ALA A 38 -4.48 6.01 9.51
C ALA A 38 -3.31 6.63 10.30
N PHE A 39 -3.49 7.87 10.80
CA PHE A 39 -2.61 8.64 11.67
C PHE A 39 -1.22 9.06 11.11
N LEU A 40 -1.15 9.56 9.87
CA LEU A 40 0.01 10.38 9.42
C LEU A 40 -0.29 11.86 9.76
N ASN A 41 0.61 12.55 10.45
CA ASN A 41 0.32 13.89 11.01
C ASN A 41 1.08 15.03 10.31
N GLU A 42 0.80 16.25 10.76
CA GLU A 42 1.21 17.55 10.21
C GLU A 42 2.27 18.31 11.07
N ASP A 43 2.77 17.85 12.23
CA ASP A 43 4.14 18.25 12.72
C ASP A 43 5.25 17.50 11.92
N HIS A 44 4.91 17.49 10.64
CA HIS A 44 5.14 16.69 9.45
C HIS A 44 4.10 17.28 8.44
N PHE A 45 3.99 18.63 8.31
CA PHE A 45 3.17 19.48 7.38
C PHE A 45 1.92 20.32 7.82
N ARG A 46 1.91 21.03 8.97
CA ARG A 46 0.79 21.80 9.57
C ARG A 46 0.16 22.86 8.67
N THR A 47 -0.98 22.60 8.04
CA THR A 47 -2.34 23.03 8.46
C THR A 47 -3.35 22.96 7.29
N ILE A 48 -4.55 22.39 7.56
CA ILE A 48 -5.93 22.77 7.10
C ILE A 48 -6.81 21.66 6.42
N LYS A 49 -7.89 21.32 7.14
CA LYS A 49 -9.32 20.96 6.84
C LYS A 49 -9.76 20.08 5.63
N LYS A 50 -10.44 18.99 6.04
CA LYS A 50 -11.52 18.17 5.40
C LYS A 50 -11.20 17.48 4.06
N THR A 51 -10.21 16.61 4.14
CA THR A 51 -10.05 15.36 3.37
C THR A 51 -9.43 14.35 4.35
N ASP A 52 -9.52 13.02 4.13
CA ASP A 52 -9.04 11.97 5.06
C ASP A 52 -7.90 12.47 5.97
N HIS A 53 -8.26 12.85 7.21
CA HIS A 53 -7.37 13.59 8.12
C HIS A 53 -6.14 12.77 8.53
N THR A 54 -6.16 11.50 8.19
CA THR A 54 -5.10 10.57 8.50
C THR A 54 -4.05 10.44 7.41
N PHE A 55 -4.30 10.92 6.20
CA PHE A 55 -3.30 11.00 5.12
C PHE A 55 -3.64 12.12 4.12
N PRO A 56 -3.34 13.39 4.44
CA PRO A 56 -3.68 14.53 3.59
C PRO A 56 -2.85 14.55 2.30
N LEU A 57 -3.32 15.34 1.31
CA LEU A 57 -2.71 15.44 -0.02
C LEU A 57 -1.21 15.81 0.03
N GLU A 58 -0.83 16.71 0.93
CA GLU A 58 0.57 17.13 1.08
C GLU A 58 1.44 15.98 1.58
N SER A 59 0.98 15.22 2.59
CA SER A 59 1.69 14.02 3.07
C SER A 59 1.82 12.96 1.99
N ARG A 60 0.81 12.79 1.12
CA ARG A 60 0.91 11.87 -0.02
C ARG A 60 2.00 12.29 -1.00
N ARG A 61 2.01 13.56 -1.40
CA ARG A 61 3.04 14.09 -2.31
C ARG A 61 4.44 13.95 -1.72
N ARG A 62 4.61 14.26 -0.44
CA ARG A 62 5.91 14.09 0.22
C ARG A 62 6.35 12.62 0.29
N ALA A 63 5.42 11.70 0.54
CA ALA A 63 5.73 10.27 0.51
C ALA A 63 6.19 9.82 -0.90
N GLU A 64 5.52 10.29 -1.95
CA GLU A 64 5.94 10.05 -3.34
C GLU A 64 7.35 10.62 -3.61
N ASP A 65 7.64 11.85 -3.17
CA ASP A 65 8.96 12.46 -3.31
C ASP A 65 10.06 11.62 -2.64
N ILE A 66 9.83 11.17 -1.40
CA ILE A 66 10.79 10.33 -0.67
C ILE A 66 11.01 8.99 -1.40
N LEU A 67 9.94 8.36 -1.90
CA LEU A 67 10.04 7.11 -2.66
C LEU A 67 10.88 7.28 -3.93
N VAL A 68 10.78 8.43 -4.61
CA VAL A 68 11.63 8.78 -5.74
C VAL A 68 13.07 9.03 -5.31
N GLU A 69 13.30 9.80 -4.25
CA GLU A 69 14.62 10.13 -3.70
C GLU A 69 15.43 8.85 -3.38
N VAL A 70 14.79 7.88 -2.71
CA VAL A 70 15.43 6.60 -2.35
C VAL A 70 15.43 5.58 -3.49
N LYS A 71 14.89 5.95 -4.66
CA LYS A 71 14.75 5.08 -5.84
C LYS A 71 13.98 3.78 -5.54
N ALA A 72 12.98 3.87 -4.66
CA ALA A 72 12.11 2.74 -4.36
C ALA A 72 11.29 2.36 -5.60
N LYS A 73 10.98 1.07 -5.74
CA LYS A 73 9.93 0.62 -6.65
C LYS A 73 8.59 0.79 -5.94
N TYR A 74 7.73 1.67 -6.44
CA TYR A 74 6.45 1.96 -5.81
C TYR A 74 5.33 2.14 -6.83
N TYR A 75 4.09 2.07 -6.34
CA TYR A 75 2.86 2.29 -7.09
C TYR A 75 1.82 2.92 -6.16
N VAL A 76 1.13 3.96 -6.62
CA VAL A 76 0.09 4.67 -5.86
C VAL A 76 -1.20 4.69 -6.66
N GLN A 77 -2.31 4.35 -5.99
CA GLN A 77 -3.67 4.53 -6.50
C GLN A 77 -4.38 5.59 -5.67
N VAL A 78 -5.10 6.48 -6.34
CA VAL A 78 -5.90 7.53 -5.70
C VAL A 78 -7.33 7.41 -6.20
N PHE A 79 -8.26 7.22 -5.26
CA PHE A 79 -9.69 7.07 -5.54
C PHE A 79 -10.44 8.30 -5.03
N SER A 80 -11.20 8.96 -5.90
CA SER A 80 -12.10 10.06 -5.53
C SER A 80 -13.46 9.52 -5.09
N GLY A 81 -14.22 10.30 -4.33
CA GLY A 81 -15.60 9.95 -3.95
C GLY A 81 -15.72 8.94 -2.82
N VAL A 82 -14.59 8.49 -2.25
CA VAL A 82 -14.57 7.49 -1.18
C VAL A 82 -14.15 8.06 0.16
N LYS A 83 -14.63 7.43 1.23
CA LYS A 83 -14.34 7.84 2.62
C LYS A 83 -13.18 7.02 3.20
N HIS A 84 -12.65 7.48 4.33
CA HIS A 84 -11.67 6.72 5.09
C HIS A 84 -12.19 5.30 5.39
N GLY A 85 -11.35 4.29 5.16
CA GLY A 85 -11.71 2.89 5.34
C GLY A 85 -12.46 2.24 4.17
N PHE A 86 -12.59 2.89 3.01
CA PHE A 86 -13.33 2.36 1.85
C PHE A 86 -12.86 0.98 1.40
N ALA A 87 -11.55 0.68 1.47
CA ALA A 87 -11.01 -0.59 1.00
C ALA A 87 -11.51 -1.79 1.82
N VAL A 88 -12.02 -1.56 3.04
CA VAL A 88 -12.64 -2.60 3.87
C VAL A 88 -14.16 -2.39 3.97
N ARG A 89 -14.59 -1.16 4.26
CA ARG A 89 -15.97 -0.81 4.65
C ARG A 89 -16.80 -0.15 3.56
N GLY A 90 -16.28 -0.01 2.34
CA GLY A 90 -17.02 0.58 1.23
C GLY A 90 -18.34 -0.13 1.00
N ASP A 91 -19.41 0.65 0.86
CA ASP A 91 -20.77 0.18 0.61
C ASP A 91 -20.88 -0.35 -0.84
N PRO A 92 -21.20 -1.65 -1.05
CA PRO A 92 -21.32 -2.21 -2.39
C PRO A 92 -22.47 -1.62 -3.22
N GLU A 93 -23.46 -0.99 -2.58
CA GLU A 93 -24.60 -0.36 -3.27
C GLU A 93 -24.25 1.04 -3.80
N VAL A 94 -23.13 1.63 -3.35
CA VAL A 94 -22.61 2.91 -3.85
C VAL A 94 -21.53 2.64 -4.89
N GLY A 95 -21.79 3.01 -6.15
CA GLY A 95 -20.91 2.70 -7.28
C GLY A 95 -19.43 3.08 -7.07
N ASP A 96 -19.18 4.29 -6.57
CA ASP A 96 -17.81 4.79 -6.32
C ASP A 96 -17.10 4.00 -5.20
N GLU A 97 -17.80 3.73 -4.09
CA GLU A 97 -17.23 2.99 -2.96
C GLU A 97 -16.96 1.53 -3.33
N ARG A 98 -17.89 0.90 -4.05
CA ARG A 98 -17.73 -0.46 -4.57
C ARG A 98 -16.54 -0.56 -5.51
N TRP A 99 -16.50 0.29 -6.53
CA TRP A 99 -15.46 0.25 -7.55
C TRP A 99 -14.08 0.48 -6.94
N ALA A 100 -13.92 1.49 -6.09
CA ALA A 100 -12.65 1.78 -5.45
C ALA A 100 -12.18 0.62 -4.53
N LYS A 101 -13.10 -0.01 -3.80
CA LYS A 101 -12.81 -1.16 -2.95
C LYS A 101 -12.30 -2.36 -3.77
N GLU A 102 -13.00 -2.70 -4.84
CA GLU A 102 -12.64 -3.81 -5.73
C GLU A 102 -11.29 -3.52 -6.42
N GLU A 103 -11.08 -2.32 -6.92
CA GLU A 103 -9.87 -1.93 -7.64
C GLU A 103 -8.65 -1.78 -6.73
N SER A 104 -8.83 -1.30 -5.49
CA SER A 104 -7.78 -1.31 -4.48
C SER A 104 -7.31 -2.73 -4.17
N ALA A 105 -8.26 -3.67 -3.99
CA ALA A 105 -7.93 -5.07 -3.74
C ALA A 105 -7.23 -5.70 -4.95
N ARG A 106 -7.72 -5.44 -6.15
CA ARG A 106 -7.13 -5.91 -7.41
C ARG A 106 -5.70 -5.39 -7.61
N GLY A 107 -5.47 -4.11 -7.33
CA GLY A 107 -4.14 -3.49 -7.41
C GLY A 107 -3.12 -4.16 -6.49
N ILE A 108 -3.52 -4.46 -5.24
CA ILE A 108 -2.67 -5.17 -4.27
C ILE A 108 -2.33 -6.59 -4.76
N LEU A 109 -3.31 -7.33 -5.27
CA LEU A 109 -3.09 -8.68 -5.81
C LEU A 109 -2.13 -8.67 -7.00
N VAL A 110 -2.33 -7.75 -7.94
CA VAL A 110 -1.45 -7.60 -9.11
C VAL A 110 -0.02 -7.25 -8.68
N TRP A 111 0.13 -6.37 -7.69
CA TRP A 111 1.43 -6.01 -7.12
C TRP A 111 2.14 -7.23 -6.50
N PHE A 112 1.44 -8.00 -5.67
CA PHE A 112 2.02 -9.20 -5.05
C PHE A 112 2.37 -10.29 -6.06
N ASN A 113 1.49 -10.55 -7.04
CA ASN A 113 1.76 -11.55 -8.07
C ASN A 113 3.01 -11.20 -8.87
N ARG A 114 3.17 -9.93 -9.26
CA ARG A 114 4.36 -9.46 -9.97
C ARG A 114 5.65 -9.80 -9.21
N PHE A 115 5.78 -9.37 -7.95
CA PHE A 115 7.03 -9.54 -7.20
C PHE A 115 7.27 -10.98 -6.74
N THR A 116 6.21 -11.74 -6.45
CA THR A 116 6.35 -13.16 -6.12
C THR A 116 6.78 -13.99 -7.34
N GLU A 117 6.31 -13.66 -8.54
CA GLU A 117 6.76 -14.27 -9.79
C GLU A 117 8.18 -13.87 -10.19
N GLU A 118 8.52 -12.58 -10.10
CA GLU A 118 9.89 -12.08 -10.35
C GLU A 118 10.90 -12.79 -9.42
N ALA A 119 10.58 -12.91 -8.13
CA ALA A 119 11.41 -13.64 -7.17
C ALA A 119 11.50 -15.15 -7.49
N ALA A 120 10.48 -15.75 -8.09
CA ALA A 120 10.53 -17.15 -8.56
C ALA A 120 11.55 -17.32 -9.70
N LYS A 121 11.47 -16.43 -10.68
CA LYS A 121 12.30 -16.47 -11.90
C LYS A 121 13.76 -16.17 -11.58
N ALA A 122 14.04 -15.23 -10.68
CA ALA A 122 15.39 -14.92 -10.24
C ALA A 122 16.10 -16.13 -9.63
N LYS A 123 15.39 -17.00 -8.89
CA LYS A 123 15.95 -18.26 -8.37
C LYS A 123 16.17 -19.31 -9.47
N GLY A 124 15.28 -19.39 -10.46
CA GLY A 124 15.40 -20.34 -11.58
C GLY A 124 16.50 -20.02 -12.60
N ALA A 125 17.01 -18.78 -12.61
CA ALA A 125 18.06 -18.33 -13.52
C ALA A 125 19.48 -18.75 -13.10
N PHE A 126 19.65 -19.33 -11.90
CA PHE A 126 20.94 -19.80 -11.36
C PHE A 126 21.01 -21.33 -11.19
N ASN A 127 20.04 -22.08 -11.71
CA ASN A 127 20.02 -23.55 -11.73
C ASN A 127 20.25 -24.09 -13.13
#